data_AF-A0A841V3A7-F1
#
_entry.id   AF-A0A841V3A7-F1
#
_cell.length_a   1.000
_cell.length_b   1.000
_cell.length_c   1.000
_cell.angle_alpha   90.00
_cell.angle_beta   90.00
_cell.angle_gamma   90.00
#
_symmetry.space_group_name_H-M   'P 1'
#
loop_
_entity.id
_entity.type
_entity.pdbx_description
1 polymer ?
#
loop_
_entity_poly.entity_id
_entity_poly.type
_entity_poly.pdbx_seq_one_letter_code
_entity_poly.pdbx_strand_id
1 'polypeptide(L)'
;IDEKVIRIIAALHTPASISYIAEISKFPTNTVSEIINLWRNCFNEIIENNKQYYRIYHRSFYDFLKRKLHFDDITSFDTQANKLIVENMLNKLHRRQA
;
A
#
# COMPACT_ATOMS: atom_id res chain seq x y z
N ILE A 1 -7.60 -7.46 -10.88
CA ILE A 1 -6.78 -7.38 -9.64
C ILE A 1 -6.57 -5.91 -9.39
N ASP A 2 -6.97 -5.40 -8.22
CA ASP A 2 -6.96 -3.95 -7.97
C ASP A 2 -5.57 -3.47 -7.51
N GLU A 3 -4.81 -2.94 -8.47
CA GLU A 3 -3.40 -2.57 -8.31
C GLU A 3 -3.18 -1.45 -7.29
N LYS A 4 -4.22 -0.70 -6.95
CA LYS A 4 -4.18 0.43 -6.03
C LYS A 4 -3.68 0.04 -4.63
N VAL A 5 -4.06 -1.14 -4.13
CA VAL A 5 -3.61 -1.64 -2.82
C VAL A 5 -2.10 -1.91 -2.84
N ILE A 6 -1.61 -2.58 -3.89
CA ILE A 6 -0.19 -2.92 -4.05
C ILE A 6 0.65 -1.63 -4.19
N ARG A 7 0.16 -0.66 -4.96
CA ARG A 7 0.76 0.67 -5.11
C ARG A 7 0.91 1.39 -3.78
N ILE A 8 -0.14 1.41 -2.97
CA ILE A 8 -0.12 2.05 -1.65
C ILE A 8 0.91 1.37 -0.76
N ILE A 9 0.95 0.04 -0.69
CA ILE A 9 1.92 -0.67 0.14
C ILE A 9 3.35 -0.46 -0.36
N ALA A 10 3.57 -0.37 -1.68
CA ALA A 10 4.88 -0.10 -2.26
C ALA A 10 5.36 1.32 -1.88
N ALA A 11 4.49 2.32 -2.04
CA ALA A 11 4.77 3.71 -1.67
C ALA A 11 4.95 3.90 -0.15
N LEU A 12 4.33 3.04 0.67
CA LEU A 12 4.56 3.00 2.10
C LEU A 12 5.93 2.38 2.39
N HIS A 13 6.94 3.22 2.61
CA HIS A 13 8.27 2.79 3.03
C HIS A 13 8.31 2.17 4.43
N THR A 14 7.19 2.20 5.16
CA THR A 14 7.00 1.63 6.51
C THR A 14 5.98 0.50 6.48
N PRO A 15 6.12 -0.54 7.33
CA PRO A 15 5.12 -1.59 7.47
C PRO A 15 3.74 -1.02 7.81
N ALA A 16 2.70 -1.57 7.17
CA ALA A 16 1.34 -1.06 7.28
C ALA A 16 0.33 -2.18 7.54
N SER A 17 -0.65 -1.93 8.42
CA SER A 17 -1.72 -2.88 8.69
C SER A 17 -2.79 -2.85 7.60
N ILE A 18 -3.54 -3.94 7.44
CA ILE A 18 -4.70 -4.00 6.50
C ILE A 18 -5.67 -2.84 6.73
N SER A 19 -5.99 -2.53 7.99
CA SER A 19 -6.91 -1.43 8.31
C SER A 19 -6.41 -0.09 7.81
N TYR A 20 -5.10 0.18 7.91
CA TYR A 20 -4.52 1.43 7.43
C TYR A 20 -4.48 1.49 5.90
N ILE A 21 -4.17 0.37 5.24
CA ILE A 21 -4.17 0.27 3.79
C ILE A 21 -5.60 0.42 3.24
N ALA A 22 -6.59 -0.17 3.90
CA ALA A 22 -8.02 -0.01 3.58
C ALA A 22 -8.46 1.46 3.71
N GLU A 23 -8.04 2.14 4.77
CA GLU A 23 -8.34 3.56 4.98
C GLU A 23 -7.81 4.45 3.85
N ILE A 24 -6.58 4.22 3.38
CA ILE A 24 -5.98 5.00 2.28
C ILE A 24 -6.60 4.64 0.94
N SER A 25 -6.73 3.34 0.67
CA SER A 25 -7.20 2.83 -0.62
C SER A 25 -8.70 3.04 -0.85
N LYS A 26 -9.47 3.22 0.24
CA LYS A 26 -10.94 3.24 0.29
C LYS A 26 -11.58 1.89 -0.06
N PHE A 27 -10.81 0.81 -0.04
CA PHE A 27 -11.36 -0.54 -0.17
C PHE A 27 -11.79 -1.13 1.16
N PRO A 28 -12.77 -2.05 1.14
CA PRO A 28 -13.08 -2.90 2.28
C PRO A 28 -11.85 -3.71 2.74
N THR A 29 -11.75 -3.97 4.05
CA THR A 29 -10.61 -4.70 4.64
C THR A 29 -10.49 -6.14 4.14
N ASN A 30 -11.61 -6.81 3.85
CA ASN A 30 -11.63 -8.14 3.22
C ASN A 30 -11.02 -8.10 1.81
N THR A 31 -11.38 -7.10 0.99
CA THR A 31 -10.79 -6.92 -0.35
C THR A 31 -9.29 -6.65 -0.28
N VAL A 32 -8.84 -5.82 0.66
CA VAL A 32 -7.41 -5.59 0.89
C VAL A 32 -6.70 -6.88 1.31
N SER A 33 -7.30 -7.66 2.22
CA SER A 33 -6.77 -8.95 2.66
C SER A 33 -6.64 -9.96 1.51
N GLU A 34 -7.65 -10.07 0.65
CA GLU A 34 -7.63 -10.92 -0.54
C GLU A 34 -6.48 -10.53 -1.48
N ILE A 35 -6.32 -9.23 -1.75
CA ILE A 35 -5.23 -8.74 -2.61
C ILE A 35 -3.86 -9.03 -1.98
N ILE A 36 -3.70 -8.82 -0.68
CA ILE A 36 -2.45 -9.13 0.02
C ILE A 36 -2.15 -10.63 -0.04
N ASN A 37 -3.15 -11.49 0.17
CA ASN A 37 -2.99 -12.94 0.10
C ASN A 37 -2.63 -13.42 -1.32
N LEU A 38 -3.23 -12.85 -2.36
CA LEU A 38 -2.90 -13.16 -3.76
C LEU A 38 -1.45 -12.84 -4.11
N TRP A 39 -0.86 -11.84 -3.43
CA TRP A 39 0.50 -11.37 -3.67
C TRP A 39 1.41 -11.65 -2.47
N ARG A 40 1.05 -12.62 -1.60
CA ARG A 40 1.72 -12.87 -0.32
C ARG A 40 3.23 -13.07 -0.48
N ASN A 41 3.65 -13.75 -1.54
CA ASN A 41 5.07 -14.01 -1.85
C ASN A 41 5.88 -12.75 -2.15
N CYS A 42 5.22 -11.62 -2.39
CA CYS A 42 5.83 -10.33 -2.65
C CYS A 42 5.87 -9.42 -1.41
N PHE A 43 5.15 -9.78 -0.35
CA PHE A 43 5.09 -9.01 0.89
C PHE A 43 5.96 -9.65 1.95
N ASN A 44 6.66 -8.81 2.70
CA ASN A 44 7.20 -9.20 3.99
C ASN A 44 6.12 -8.99 5.06
N GLU A 45 5.84 -10.05 5.82
CA GLU A 45 4.85 -10.06 6.89
C GLU A 45 5.56 -9.84 8.22
N ILE A 46 5.15 -8.83 8.97
CA ILE A 46 5.75 -8.45 10.25
C ILE A 46 4.67 -8.52 11.32
N ILE A 47 4.97 -9.19 12.43
CA ILE A 47 4.08 -9.29 13.58
C ILE A 47 4.66 -8.44 14.71
N GLU A 48 3.96 -7.37 15.09
CA GLU A 48 4.32 -6.49 16.21
C GLU A 48 3.11 -6.29 17.11
N ASN A 49 3.28 -6.43 18.44
CA ASN A 49 2.20 -6.24 19.43
C ASN A 49 0.92 -7.02 19.09
N ASN A 50 1.05 -8.27 18.64
CA ASN A 50 -0.05 -9.13 18.20
C ASN A 50 -0.87 -8.56 17.01
N LYS A 51 -0.27 -7.68 16.22
CA LYS A 51 -0.85 -7.09 15.00
C LYS A 51 0.04 -7.41 13.80
N GLN A 52 -0.61 -7.68 12.67
CA GLN A 52 0.05 -8.05 11.42
C GLN A 52 0.20 -6.80 10.54
N TYR A 53 1.41 -6.63 10.02
CA TYR A 53 1.81 -5.52 9.16
C TYR A 53 2.46 -6.07 7.89
N TYR A 54 2.28 -5.36 6.79
CA TYR A 54 2.78 -5.74 5.49
C TYR A 54 3.68 -4.65 4.93
N ARG A 55 4.79 -5.06 4.33
CA ARG A 55 5.71 -4.17 3.63
C ARG A 55 6.21 -4.82 2.36
N ILE A 56 6.44 -4.00 1.33
CA ILE A 56 7.24 -4.39 0.17
C ILE A 56 8.67 -3.89 0.40
N TYR A 57 9.62 -4.82 0.42
CA TYR A 57 11.04 -4.50 0.39
C TYR A 57 11.57 -4.90 -0.97
N HIS A 58 11.72 -3.95 -1.90
CA HIS A 58 12.81 -3.90 -2.88
C HIS A 58 12.43 -3.08 -4.12
N ARG A 59 13.45 -2.41 -4.67
CA ARG A 59 13.43 -1.83 -6.02
C ARG A 59 13.12 -2.87 -7.11
N SER A 60 13.55 -4.12 -6.93
CA SER A 60 13.23 -5.23 -7.84
C SER A 60 11.74 -5.56 -7.92
N PHE A 61 10.96 -5.26 -6.86
CA PHE A 61 9.50 -5.42 -6.92
C PHE A 61 8.87 -4.36 -7.81
N TYR A 62 9.37 -3.12 -7.78
CA TYR A 62 8.94 -2.08 -8.73
C TYR A 62 9.26 -2.46 -10.17
N ASP A 63 10.45 -3.01 -10.41
CA ASP A 63 10.83 -3.50 -11.75
C ASP A 63 10.00 -4.72 -12.18
N PHE A 64 9.56 -5.54 -11.23
CA PHE A 64 8.61 -6.63 -11.47
C PHE A 64 7.21 -6.09 -11.81
N LEU A 65 6.72 -5.08 -11.07
CA LEU A 65 5.44 -4.43 -11.36
C LEU A 65 5.45 -3.76 -12.74
N LYS A 66 6.53 -3.06 -13.10
CA LYS A 66 6.73 -2.51 -14.45
C LYS A 66 6.54 -3.59 -15.52
N ARG A 67 7.22 -4.72 -15.35
CA ARG A 67 7.20 -5.83 -16.31
C ARG A 67 5.87 -6.56 -16.37
N LYS A 68 5.24 -6.82 -15.22
CA LYS A 68 4.01 -7.62 -15.12
C LYS A 68 2.76 -6.82 -15.47
N LEU A 69 2.78 -5.50 -15.25
CA LEU A 69 1.62 -4.64 -15.46
C LEU A 69 1.82 -3.61 -16.59
N HIS A 70 2.90 -3.74 -17.37
CA HIS A 70 3.21 -2.87 -18.52
C HIS A 70 3.18 -1.36 -18.19
N PHE A 71 3.70 -0.99 -17.01
CA PHE A 71 3.81 0.43 -16.65
C PHE A 71 5.12 1.01 -17.18
N ASP A 72 5.02 1.77 -18.27
CA ASP A 72 6.16 2.51 -18.81
C ASP A 72 6.56 3.70 -17.91
N ASP A 73 5.67 4.18 -17.04
CA ASP A 73 5.90 5.37 -16.22
C ASP A 73 5.68 5.13 -14.70
N ILE A 74 6.75 4.75 -14.01
CA ILE A 74 6.79 4.63 -12.53
C ILE A 74 6.58 5.99 -11.84
N THR A 75 6.90 7.09 -12.50
CA THR A 75 6.82 8.43 -11.88
C THR A 75 5.36 8.83 -11.64
N SER A 76 4.48 8.52 -12.59
CA SER A 76 3.02 8.64 -12.41
C SER A 76 2.47 7.64 -11.38
N PHE A 77 3.07 6.44 -11.31
CA PHE A 77 2.71 5.37 -10.37
C PHE A 77 2.90 5.78 -8.90
N ASP A 78 4.05 6.35 -8.56
CA ASP A 78 4.34 6.80 -7.19
C ASP A 78 3.55 8.06 -6.82
N THR A 79 3.31 8.95 -7.79
CA THR A 79 2.64 10.24 -7.54
C THR A 79 1.21 10.06 -7.01
N GLN A 80 0.42 9.14 -7.59
CA GLN A 80 -0.98 8.94 -7.17
C GLN A 80 -1.09 8.26 -5.80
N ALA A 81 -0.25 7.25 -5.54
CA ALA A 81 -0.23 6.58 -4.24
C ALA A 81 0.22 7.54 -3.13
N ASN A 82 1.29 8.31 -3.39
CA ASN A 82 1.78 9.31 -2.45
C ASN A 82 0.73 10.40 -2.17
N LYS A 83 0.00 10.86 -3.19
CA LYS A 83 -1.09 11.82 -3.00
C LYS A 83 -2.16 11.30 -2.03
N LEU A 84 -2.61 10.05 -2.21
CA LEU A 84 -3.59 9.43 -1.31
C LEU A 84 -3.06 9.26 0.13
N ILE A 85 -1.79 8.90 0.27
CA ILE A 85 -1.14 8.79 1.58
C ILE A 85 -1.10 10.15 2.27
N VAL A 86 -0.65 11.19 1.57
CA VAL A 86 -0.56 12.57 2.08
C VAL A 86 -1.95 13.12 2.44
N GLU A 87 -2.95 12.95 1.57
CA GLU A 87 -4.33 13.34 1.86
C GLU A 87 -4.86 12.66 3.11
N ASN A 88 -4.58 11.37 3.30
CA ASN A 88 -4.99 10.66 4.51
C ASN A 88 -4.29 11.19 5.77
N MET A 89 -2.99 11.53 5.67
CA MET A 89 -2.24 12.14 6.77
C MET A 89 -2.78 13.52 7.15
N LEU A 90 -3.02 14.40 6.17
CA LEU A 90 -3.58 15.73 6.38
C LEU A 90 -4.97 15.66 7.02
N ASN A 91 -5.83 14.76 6.54
CA ASN A 91 -7.15 14.54 7.12
C ASN A 91 -7.08 14.08 8.59
N LYS A 92 -6.10 13.23 8.96
CA LYS A 92 -5.90 12.83 10.35
C LYS A 92 -5.42 13.99 11.23
N LEU A 93 -4.57 14.86 10.70
CA LEU A 93 -4.09 16.04 11.44
C LEU A 93 -5.25 17.01 11.71
N HIS A 94 -6.07 17.32 10.70
CA HIS A 94 -7.24 18.19 10.89
C HIS A 94 -8.23 17.65 11.92
N ARG A 95 -8.52 16.34 11.90
CA ARG A 95 -9.42 15.71 12.89
C ARG A 95 -8.88 15.69 14.32
N ARG A 96 -7.58 15.90 14.53
CA ARG A 96 -6.98 15.97 15.87
C ARG A 96 -6.99 17.39 16.45
N GLN A 97 -7.23 18.40 15.61
CA GLN A 97 -7.28 19.81 15.99
C GLN A 97 -8.72 20.33 16.19
N ALA A 98 -9.73 19.54 15.82
CA ALA A 98 -11.15 19.79 16.02
C ALA A 98 -11.67 19.05 17.26
#